data_AF-A0A497M9V7-F1
#
_entry.id   AF-A0A497M9V7-F1
#
_cell.length_a   1.000
_cell.length_b   1.000
_cell.length_c   1.000
_cell.angle_alpha   90.00
_cell.angle_beta   90.00
_cell.angle_gamma   90.00
#
_symmetry.space_group_name_H-M   'P 1'
#
loop_
_entity.id
_entity.type
_entity.pdbx_description
1 polymer ?
#
loop_
_entity_poly.entity_id
_entity_poly.type
_entity_poly.pdbx_seq_one_letter_code
_entity_poly.pdbx_strand_id
1 'polypeptide(L)'
;MAWEDYIDLKLALKDYLREHGLTLNDVLMAMDDDREGALEALRKRTLLTEDELEQLERKLTSRQLNTLLFVIQVFYIINVSGLYKGRMIYPCRDDIVRNNRVTSEGVKMVLRALGIHFDWD
;
A
#
# COMPACT_ATOMS: atom_id res chain seq x y z
N MET A 1 -7.06 18.65 15.18
CA MET A 1 -7.65 17.35 14.80
C MET A 1 -7.49 16.43 15.98
N ALA A 2 -8.58 15.80 16.40
CA ALA A 2 -8.56 14.80 17.46
C ALA A 2 -8.05 13.47 16.88
N TRP A 3 -7.51 12.59 17.71
CA TRP A 3 -7.08 11.25 17.29
C TRP A 3 -8.23 10.42 16.68
N GLU A 4 -9.48 10.77 17.01
CA GLU A 4 -10.70 10.17 16.47
C GLU A 4 -10.93 10.47 14.98
N ASP A 5 -10.28 11.52 14.45
CA ASP A 5 -10.36 11.90 13.03
C ASP A 5 -9.57 10.95 12.13
N TYR A 6 -8.72 10.09 12.71
CA TYR A 6 -7.81 9.21 11.99
C TYR A 6 -8.13 7.73 12.16
N ILE A 7 -7.70 6.92 11.18
CA ILE A 7 -7.68 5.47 11.25
C ILE A 7 -6.35 4.93 10.75
N ASP A 8 -5.79 3.98 11.50
CA ASP A 8 -4.60 3.26 11.07
C ASP A 8 -4.87 2.44 9.81
N LEU A 9 -3.95 2.49 8.85
CA LEU A 9 -4.04 1.74 7.60
C LEU A 9 -4.30 0.24 7.81
N LYS A 10 -3.69 -0.38 8.83
CA LYS A 10 -3.94 -1.79 9.18
C LYS A 10 -5.38 -2.06 9.59
N LEU A 11 -5.96 -1.15 10.38
CA LEU A 11 -7.35 -1.28 10.84
C LEU A 11 -8.31 -1.05 9.68
N ALA A 12 -8.06 -0.04 8.84
CA ALA A 12 -8.81 0.20 7.61
C ALA A 12 -8.78 -1.01 6.68
N LEU A 13 -7.61 -1.61 6.44
CA LEU A 13 -7.45 -2.82 5.63
C LEU A 13 -8.22 -4.00 6.21
N LYS A 14 -8.09 -4.27 7.52
CA LYS A 14 -8.78 -5.38 8.19
C LYS A 14 -10.30 -5.23 8.13
N ASP A 15 -10.79 -4.02 8.27
CA ASP A 15 -12.22 -3.72 8.22
C ASP A 15 -12.75 -3.82 6.79
N TYR A 16 -12.06 -3.22 5.82
CA TYR A 16 -12.39 -3.30 4.40
C TYR A 16 -12.53 -4.75 3.91
N LEU A 17 -11.56 -5.61 4.25
CA LEU A 17 -11.59 -7.03 3.88
C LEU A 17 -12.81 -7.74 4.50
N ARG A 18 -13.09 -7.48 5.78
CA ARG A 18 -14.23 -8.08 6.49
C ARG A 18 -15.57 -7.69 5.87
N GLU A 19 -15.73 -6.45 5.46
CA GLU A 19 -16.96 -5.97 4.80
C GLU A 19 -17.24 -6.66 3.48
N HIS A 20 -16.18 -7.08 2.78
CA HIS A 20 -16.28 -7.83 1.54
C HIS A 20 -16.36 -9.35 1.75
N GLY A 21 -16.38 -9.82 3.00
CA GLY A 21 -16.35 -11.25 3.32
C GLY A 21 -15.03 -11.93 2.90
N LEU A 22 -13.95 -11.17 2.80
CA LEU A 22 -12.64 -11.63 2.34
C LEU A 22 -11.62 -11.62 3.48
N THR A 23 -10.61 -12.47 3.34
CA THR A 23 -9.33 -12.34 4.04
C THR A 23 -8.28 -11.75 3.10
N LEU A 24 -7.17 -11.26 3.68
CA LEU A 24 -6.02 -10.86 2.86
C LEU A 24 -5.52 -12.05 2.02
N ASN A 25 -5.61 -13.27 2.54
CA ASN A 25 -5.17 -14.44 1.79
C ASN A 25 -6.02 -14.69 0.55
N ASP A 26 -7.34 -14.48 0.63
CA ASP A 26 -8.24 -14.66 -0.51
C ASP A 26 -7.92 -13.67 -1.63
N VAL A 27 -7.65 -12.41 -1.27
CA VAL A 27 -7.20 -11.39 -2.23
C VAL A 27 -5.88 -11.79 -2.86
N LEU A 28 -4.89 -12.20 -2.06
CA LEU A 28 -3.56 -12.54 -2.55
C LEU A 28 -3.54 -13.82 -3.40
N MET A 29 -4.43 -14.79 -3.13
CA MET A 29 -4.58 -15.97 -4.00
C MET A 29 -5.26 -15.65 -5.34
N ALA A 30 -6.10 -14.61 -5.37
CA ALA A 30 -6.72 -14.13 -6.60
C ALA A 30 -5.78 -13.23 -7.42
N MET A 31 -4.79 -12.62 -6.76
CA MET A 31 -3.67 -11.98 -7.43
C MET A 31 -2.75 -13.07 -7.99
N ASP A 32 -2.21 -12.85 -9.18
CA ASP A 32 -1.11 -13.66 -9.67
C ASP A 32 0.06 -13.47 -8.68
N ASP A 33 0.46 -14.52 -7.95
CA ASP A 33 1.51 -14.44 -6.91
C ASP A 33 2.92 -14.34 -7.54
N ASP A 34 2.97 -14.07 -8.85
CA ASP A 34 4.20 -13.76 -9.55
C ASP A 34 4.78 -12.42 -9.10
N ARG A 35 6.07 -12.48 -8.78
CA ARG A 35 6.84 -11.34 -8.25
C ARG A 35 7.09 -10.29 -9.33
N GLU A 36 7.37 -10.73 -10.55
CA GLU A 36 7.66 -9.83 -11.67
C GLU A 36 6.41 -9.02 -12.05
N GLY A 37 5.25 -9.67 -12.09
CA GLY A 37 3.95 -9.02 -12.28
C GLY A 37 3.66 -7.95 -11.21
N ALA A 38 3.93 -8.25 -9.94
CA ALA A 38 3.74 -7.30 -8.85
C ALA A 38 4.66 -6.07 -8.97
N LEU A 39 5.94 -6.26 -9.31
CA LEU A 39 6.91 -5.18 -9.50
C LEU A 39 6.55 -4.30 -10.70
N GLU A 40 6.15 -4.89 -11.82
CA GLU A 40 5.72 -4.15 -13.00
C GLU A 40 4.45 -3.34 -12.72
N ALA A 41 3.54 -3.89 -11.91
CA ALA A 41 2.36 -3.15 -11.46
C ALA A 41 2.72 -2.00 -10.50
N LEU A 42 3.69 -2.19 -9.61
CA LEU A 42 4.22 -1.15 -8.71
C LEU A 42 4.92 -0.04 -9.50
N ARG A 43 5.77 -0.38 -10.46
CA ARG A 43 6.42 0.57 -11.39
C ARG A 43 5.43 1.56 -11.99
N LYS A 44 4.27 1.07 -12.46
CA LYS A 44 3.21 1.90 -13.07
C LYS A 44 2.50 2.84 -12.07
N ARG A 45 2.52 2.51 -10.79
CA ARG A 45 1.72 3.19 -9.73
C ARG A 45 2.55 4.01 -8.76
N THR A 46 3.85 3.82 -8.76
CA THR A 46 4.80 4.46 -7.84
C THR A 46 5.82 5.28 -8.63
N LEU A 47 6.47 6.26 -8.03
CA LEU A 47 7.57 7.04 -8.60
C LEU A 47 8.94 6.42 -8.30
N LEU A 48 8.97 5.12 -8.01
CA LEU A 48 10.21 4.42 -7.71
C LEU A 48 11.14 4.39 -8.92
N THR A 49 12.43 4.49 -8.65
CA THR A 49 13.48 4.22 -9.64
C THR A 49 13.64 2.71 -9.88
N GLU A 50 14.39 2.33 -10.90
CA GLU A 50 14.78 0.92 -11.11
C GLU A 50 15.48 0.35 -9.89
N ASP A 51 16.47 1.08 -9.37
CA ASP A 51 17.24 0.65 -8.19
C ASP A 51 16.34 0.43 -6.96
N GLU A 52 15.34 1.29 -6.75
CA GLU A 52 14.37 1.14 -5.66
C GLU A 52 13.45 -0.07 -5.89
N LEU A 53 13.04 -0.33 -7.12
CA LEU A 53 12.26 -1.53 -7.47
C LEU A 53 13.07 -2.82 -7.24
N GLU A 54 14.34 -2.85 -7.64
CA GLU A 54 15.25 -3.97 -7.38
C GLU A 54 15.47 -4.19 -5.87
N GLN A 55 15.54 -3.11 -5.09
CA GLN A 55 15.62 -3.22 -3.64
C GLN A 55 14.35 -3.80 -3.02
N LEU A 56 13.17 -3.40 -3.50
CA LEU A 56 11.90 -4.02 -3.08
C LEU A 56 11.88 -5.51 -3.42
N GLU A 57 12.30 -5.87 -4.63
CA GLU A 57 12.36 -7.25 -5.08
C GLU A 57 13.24 -8.13 -4.18
N ARG A 58 14.44 -7.63 -3.84
CA ARG A 58 15.42 -8.35 -3.03
C ARG A 58 15.01 -8.47 -1.56
N LYS A 59 14.37 -7.45 -1.00
CA LYS A 59 14.08 -7.33 0.44
C LYS A 59 12.68 -7.80 0.83
N LEU A 60 11.71 -7.80 -0.09
CA LEU A 60 10.31 -8.15 0.20
C LEU A 60 9.92 -9.48 -0.46
N THR A 61 9.11 -10.27 0.24
CA THR A 61 8.46 -11.47 -0.32
C THR A 61 7.39 -11.10 -1.35
N SER A 62 7.05 -12.02 -2.27
CA SER A 62 5.93 -11.81 -3.22
C SER A 62 4.64 -11.42 -2.50
N ARG A 63 4.35 -12.08 -1.37
CA ARG A 63 3.22 -11.75 -0.52
C ARG A 63 3.22 -10.30 -0.02
N GLN A 64 4.38 -9.78 0.39
CA GLN A 64 4.52 -8.39 0.84
C GLN A 64 4.40 -7.40 -0.32
N LEU A 65 4.97 -7.72 -1.49
CA LEU A 65 4.85 -6.90 -2.70
C LEU A 65 3.39 -6.81 -3.16
N ASN A 66 2.69 -7.94 -3.21
CA ASN A 66 1.27 -8.00 -3.55
C ASN A 66 0.40 -7.29 -2.52
N THR A 67 0.70 -7.41 -1.22
CA THR A 67 0.01 -6.65 -0.17
C THR A 67 0.22 -5.14 -0.35
N LEU A 68 1.46 -4.70 -0.60
CA LEU A 68 1.79 -3.30 -0.86
C LEU A 68 1.02 -2.77 -2.08
N LEU A 69 1.06 -3.51 -3.20
CA LEU A 69 0.37 -3.16 -4.43
C LEU A 69 -1.14 -3.02 -4.21
N PHE A 70 -1.76 -3.99 -3.54
CA PHE A 70 -3.19 -3.96 -3.21
C PHE A 70 -3.55 -2.73 -2.38
N VAL A 71 -2.79 -2.47 -1.32
CA VAL A 71 -3.02 -1.33 -0.42
C VAL A 71 -2.85 0.00 -1.13
N ILE A 72 -1.79 0.16 -1.93
CA ILE A 72 -1.57 1.35 -2.76
C ILE A 72 -2.77 1.58 -3.69
N GLN A 73 -3.19 0.53 -4.40
CA GLN A 73 -4.28 0.62 -5.36
C GLN A 73 -5.59 1.05 -4.68
N VAL A 74 -5.98 0.38 -3.61
CA VAL A 74 -7.29 0.60 -2.95
C VAL A 74 -7.32 1.91 -2.17
N PHE A 75 -6.31 2.17 -1.32
CA PHE A 75 -6.39 3.25 -0.34
C PHE A 75 -5.77 4.57 -0.79
N TYR A 76 -4.91 4.58 -1.81
CA TYR A 76 -4.16 5.78 -2.21
C TYR A 76 -4.38 6.19 -3.66
N ILE A 77 -4.59 5.23 -4.57
CA ILE A 77 -4.85 5.51 -5.99
C ILE A 77 -6.35 5.65 -6.27
N ILE A 78 -7.15 4.61 -6.00
CA ILE A 78 -8.61 4.64 -6.23
C ILE A 78 -9.29 5.61 -5.26
N ASN A 79 -8.92 5.56 -3.98
CA ASN A 79 -9.48 6.45 -2.98
C ASN A 79 -8.79 7.83 -3.00
N VAL A 80 -9.27 8.72 -3.86
CA VAL A 80 -8.73 10.08 -3.99
C VAL A 80 -8.96 10.91 -2.72
N SER A 81 -10.01 10.63 -1.95
CA SER A 81 -10.33 11.38 -0.73
C SER A 81 -9.36 11.12 0.43
N GLY A 82 -8.69 9.96 0.43
CA GLY A 82 -7.89 9.50 1.58
C GLY A 82 -8.70 9.15 2.83
N LEU A 83 -10.04 9.16 2.75
CA LEU A 83 -10.93 8.85 3.87
C LEU A 83 -11.38 7.39 3.84
N TYR A 84 -11.49 6.78 5.02
CA TYR A 84 -12.18 5.51 5.23
C TYR A 84 -13.24 5.69 6.31
N LYS A 85 -14.52 5.53 5.93
CA LYS A 85 -15.68 5.73 6.82
C LYS A 85 -15.67 7.08 7.55
N GLY A 86 -15.35 8.14 6.81
CA GLY A 86 -15.30 9.52 7.32
C GLY A 86 -14.05 9.87 8.13
N ARG A 87 -13.11 8.93 8.33
CA ARG A 87 -11.83 9.18 9.02
C ARG A 87 -10.66 9.20 8.04
N MET A 88 -9.68 10.06 8.27
CA MET A 88 -8.45 10.10 7.48
C MET A 88 -7.60 8.85 7.72
N ILE A 89 -7.20 8.19 6.64
CA ILE A 89 -6.24 7.09 6.73
C ILE A 89 -4.87 7.68 7.06
N TYR A 90 -4.19 7.11 8.05
CA TYR A 90 -2.79 7.41 8.31
C TYR A 90 -1.89 6.28 7.77
N PRO A 91 -0.84 6.58 6.98
CA PRO A 91 -0.41 7.91 6.54
C PRO A 91 -1.36 8.58 5.54
N CYS A 92 -1.41 9.91 5.52
CA CYS A 92 -2.35 10.67 4.71
C CYS A 92 -2.01 10.62 3.23
N ARG A 93 -3.02 10.58 2.36
CA ARG A 93 -2.82 10.49 0.91
C ARG A 93 -1.90 11.60 0.36
N ASP A 94 -2.01 12.81 0.88
CA ASP A 94 -1.21 13.96 0.44
C ASP A 94 0.28 13.84 0.74
N ASP A 95 0.64 13.03 1.75
CA ASP A 95 2.03 12.69 2.07
C ASP A 95 2.55 11.54 1.18
N ILE A 96 1.64 10.67 0.72
CA ILE A 96 1.97 9.45 0.00
C ILE A 96 2.04 9.66 -1.52
N VAL A 97 1.14 10.46 -2.09
CA VAL A 97 0.89 10.51 -3.54
C VAL A 97 1.29 11.85 -4.14
N ARG A 98 2.05 11.82 -5.24
CA ARG A 98 2.39 12.98 -6.09
C ARG A 98 2.05 12.65 -7.54
N ASN A 99 1.37 13.55 -8.25
CA ASN A 99 0.98 13.35 -9.66
C ASN A 99 0.29 12.00 -9.91
N ASN A 100 -0.61 11.61 -9.00
CA ASN A 100 -1.34 10.35 -9.03
C ASN A 100 -0.48 9.07 -8.99
N ARG A 101 0.77 9.17 -8.52
CA ARG A 101 1.65 8.03 -8.25
C ARG A 101 2.21 8.14 -6.83
N VAL A 102 2.42 7.00 -6.18
CA VAL A 102 2.99 6.96 -4.82
C VAL A 102 4.47 7.30 -4.85
N THR A 103 4.95 8.19 -3.99
CA THR A 103 6.38 8.54 -3.90
C THR A 103 7.20 7.43 -3.25
N SER A 104 8.53 7.45 -3.40
CA SER A 104 9.41 6.49 -2.72
C SER A 104 9.30 6.55 -1.20
N GLU A 105 9.20 7.76 -0.63
CA GLU A 105 8.92 7.92 0.81
C GLU A 105 7.51 7.41 1.16
N GLY A 106 6.54 7.65 0.29
CA GLY A 106 5.19 7.12 0.46
C GLY A 106 5.15 5.60 0.52
N VAL A 107 5.94 4.91 -0.31
CA VAL A 107 6.09 3.44 -0.23
C VAL A 107 6.64 3.02 1.14
N LYS A 108 7.67 3.69 1.65
CA LYS A 108 8.22 3.40 2.99
C LYS A 108 7.20 3.62 4.09
N MET A 109 6.45 4.72 4.05
CA MET A 109 5.42 5.04 5.03
C MET A 109 4.31 3.98 5.02
N VAL A 110 3.87 3.53 3.85
CA VAL A 110 2.87 2.46 3.71
C VAL A 110 3.40 1.14 4.26
N LEU A 111 4.62 0.73 3.89
CA LEU A 111 5.24 -0.50 4.42
C LEU A 111 5.34 -0.45 5.95
N ARG A 112 5.78 0.67 6.51
CA ARG A 112 5.86 0.88 7.96
C ARG A 112 4.49 0.79 8.62
N ALA A 113 3.46 1.41 8.03
CA ALA A 113 2.08 1.32 8.51
C ALA A 113 1.55 -0.12 8.47
N LEU A 114 2.00 -0.93 7.51
CA LEU A 114 1.77 -2.38 7.42
C LEU A 114 2.67 -3.20 8.38
N GLY A 115 3.55 -2.56 9.14
CA GLY A 115 4.47 -3.19 10.10
C GLY A 115 5.64 -3.91 9.45
N ILE A 116 5.97 -3.53 8.22
CA ILE A 116 7.14 -4.00 7.50
C ILE A 116 8.19 -2.89 7.62
N HIS A 117 9.28 -3.16 8.33
CA HIS A 117 10.39 -2.23 8.41
C HIS A 117 11.21 -2.33 7.12
N PHE A 118 11.39 -1.21 6.45
CA PHE A 118 12.05 -1.14 5.16
C PHE A 118 12.73 0.23 5.02
N ASP A 119 13.99 0.20 4.59
CA ASP A 119 14.75 1.38 4.23
C ASP A 119 15.49 1.12 2.91
N TRP A 120 15.63 2.19 2.12
CA TRP A 120 16.48 2.20 0.93
C TRP A 120 17.94 2.12 1.36
N ASP A 121 18.76 1.43 0.57
CA ASP A 121 20.22 1.39 0.71
C ASP A 121 20.87 2.70 0.27
#